data_AF-A0A2X3ENQ5-F1
#
_entry.id   AF-A0A2X3ENQ5-F1
#
_cell.length_a   1.000
_cell.length_b   1.000
_cell.length_c   1.000
_cell.angle_alpha   90.00
_cell.angle_beta   90.00
_cell.angle_gamma   90.00
#
_symmetry.space_group_name_H-M   'P 1'
#
loop_
_entity.id
_entity.type
_entity.pdbx_description
1 polymer ?
#
loop_
_entity_poly.entity_id
_entity_poly.type
_entity_poly.pdbx_seq_one_letter_code
_entity_poly.pdbx_strand_id
1 'polypeptide(L)'
;MAQLRPQLPYMNFYRFCQLLEKNHPKAPLIGSGWLVGDEPIRFRPHPGMGFPAGEIRGMDDPEPPRPPAVRVTFMGLYGVESPLPTHYSDDIAQRREGVEATEDFLDIFNHRLIAQYYRIWRKYSYPQPFGRAARTTSRSICWAWRGWAYRDVPPLPHRRCRDFWRCCR
;
A
#
# COMPACT_ATOMS: atom_id res chain seq x y z
N MET A 1 -2.63 -10.70 -13.16
CA MET A 1 -2.76 -11.04 -11.72
C MET A 1 -3.03 -12.52 -11.45
N ALA A 2 -3.68 -13.27 -12.36
CA ALA A 2 -3.97 -14.71 -12.17
C ALA A 2 -2.73 -15.59 -11.88
N GLN A 3 -1.58 -15.32 -12.51
CA GLN A 3 -0.35 -16.10 -12.33
C GLN A 3 0.30 -15.97 -10.93
N LEU A 4 0.03 -14.89 -10.20
CA LEU A 4 0.67 -14.60 -8.90
C LEU A 4 -0.10 -15.18 -7.70
N ARG A 5 -1.35 -15.61 -7.90
CA ARG A 5 -2.23 -16.15 -6.85
C ARG A 5 -1.61 -17.24 -5.98
N PRO A 6 -0.96 -18.29 -6.52
CA PRO A 6 -0.41 -19.36 -5.68
C PRO A 6 0.78 -18.90 -4.83
N GLN A 7 1.44 -17.80 -5.19
CA GLN A 7 2.60 -17.27 -4.47
C GLN A 7 2.23 -16.22 -3.43
N LEU A 8 0.99 -15.73 -3.43
CA LEU A 8 0.53 -14.66 -2.52
C LEU A 8 0.80 -14.97 -1.04
N PRO A 9 0.52 -16.19 -0.51
CA PRO A 9 0.75 -16.48 0.90
C PRO A 9 2.21 -16.39 1.35
N TYR A 10 3.15 -16.55 0.41
CA TYR A 10 4.59 -16.57 0.66
C TYR A 10 5.28 -15.26 0.33
N MET A 11 4.52 -14.26 -0.16
CA MET A 11 5.07 -12.98 -0.60
C MET A 11 4.84 -11.90 0.45
N ASN A 12 5.85 -11.05 0.64
CA ASN A 12 5.71 -9.86 1.47
C ASN A 12 4.77 -8.82 0.81
N PHE A 13 3.93 -8.20 1.62
CA PHE A 13 2.95 -7.18 1.26
C PHE A 13 3.56 -5.99 0.51
N TYR A 14 4.71 -5.48 0.95
CA TYR A 14 5.38 -4.36 0.27
C TYR A 14 5.83 -4.74 -1.13
N ARG A 15 6.35 -5.97 -1.29
CA ARG A 15 6.79 -6.48 -2.58
C ARG A 15 5.60 -6.67 -3.52
N PHE A 16 4.50 -7.20 -3.01
CA PHE A 16 3.24 -7.31 -3.75
C PHE A 16 2.80 -5.95 -4.29
N CYS A 17 2.71 -4.93 -3.42
CA CYS A 17 2.30 -3.59 -3.83
C CYS A 17 3.26 -2.96 -4.85
N GLN A 18 4.57 -3.17 -4.73
CA GLN A 18 5.54 -2.72 -5.74
C GLN A 18 5.34 -3.40 -7.11
N LEU A 19 5.03 -4.70 -7.12
CA LEU A 19 4.75 -5.44 -8.37
C LEU A 19 3.43 -4.96 -9.00
N LEU A 20 2.44 -4.65 -8.17
CA LEU A 20 1.17 -4.07 -8.60
C LEU A 20 1.37 -2.72 -9.29
N GLU A 21 2.13 -1.80 -8.67
CA GLU A 21 2.46 -0.49 -9.27
C GLU A 21 3.20 -0.65 -10.62
N LYS A 22 4.12 -1.63 -10.72
CA LYS A 22 4.87 -1.90 -11.96
C LYS A 22 3.98 -2.45 -13.07
N ASN A 23 3.03 -3.32 -12.73
CA ASN A 23 2.11 -3.93 -13.68
C ASN A 23 1.02 -2.95 -14.15
N HIS A 24 0.69 -1.95 -13.34
CA HIS A 24 -0.34 -0.94 -13.65
C HIS A 24 0.21 0.49 -13.56
N PRO A 25 1.12 0.90 -14.47
CA PRO A 25 1.76 2.23 -14.41
C PRO A 25 0.79 3.39 -14.69
N LYS A 26 -0.38 3.10 -15.28
CA LYS A 26 -1.43 4.10 -15.59
C LYS A 26 -2.44 4.28 -14.45
N ALA A 27 -2.47 3.36 -13.47
CA ALA A 27 -3.40 3.44 -12.35
C ALA A 27 -2.91 4.48 -11.33
N PRO A 28 -3.82 5.11 -10.57
CA PRO A 28 -3.43 5.98 -9.46
C PRO A 28 -2.58 5.21 -8.45
N LEU A 29 -1.63 5.89 -7.81
CA LEU A 29 -0.83 5.32 -6.74
C LEU A 29 -1.75 4.86 -5.60
N ILE A 30 -1.44 3.71 -5.00
CA ILE A 30 -2.23 3.17 -3.88
C ILE A 30 -2.33 4.21 -2.77
N GLY A 31 -3.56 4.50 -2.33
CA GLY A 31 -3.85 5.48 -1.30
C GLY A 31 -3.76 6.94 -1.71
N SER A 32 -3.51 7.27 -3.00
CA SER A 32 -3.52 8.66 -3.49
C SER A 32 -4.92 9.23 -3.71
N GLY A 33 -5.89 8.37 -4.03
CA GLY A 33 -7.29 8.74 -4.25
C GLY A 33 -8.09 8.89 -2.96
N TRP A 34 -9.17 9.67 -3.03
CA TRP A 34 -10.18 9.79 -1.96
C TRP A 34 -11.32 8.79 -2.10
N LEU A 35 -11.60 8.34 -3.32
CA LEU A 35 -12.63 7.32 -3.59
C LEU A 35 -12.02 5.92 -3.55
N VAL A 36 -12.68 4.98 -2.86
CA VAL A 36 -12.22 3.59 -2.73
C VAL A 36 -12.40 2.83 -4.06
N GLY A 37 -13.39 3.22 -4.85
CA GLY A 37 -13.70 2.59 -6.14
C GLY A 37 -12.68 2.89 -7.25
N ASP A 38 -11.93 3.99 -7.15
CA ASP A 38 -10.92 4.37 -8.16
C ASP A 38 -9.59 3.63 -7.96
N GLU A 39 -9.43 2.92 -6.84
CA GLU A 39 -8.21 2.17 -6.57
C GLU A 39 -8.21 0.84 -7.32
N PRO A 40 -7.06 0.42 -7.89
CA PRO A 40 -6.98 -0.78 -8.72
C PRO A 40 -7.28 -2.07 -7.93
N ILE A 41 -7.08 -2.07 -6.61
CA ILE A 41 -7.27 -3.22 -5.72
C ILE A 41 -7.86 -2.74 -4.39
N ARG A 42 -8.82 -3.50 -3.84
CA ARG A 42 -9.34 -3.30 -2.48
C ARG A 42 -8.56 -4.15 -1.48
N PHE A 43 -8.26 -3.62 -0.30
CA PHE A 43 -7.66 -4.39 0.80
C PHE A 43 -8.73 -4.73 1.82
N ARG A 44 -8.80 -5.99 2.24
CA ARG A 44 -9.76 -6.48 3.24
C ARG A 44 -9.03 -7.35 4.26
N PRO A 45 -9.21 -7.15 5.57
CA PRO A 45 -8.70 -8.10 6.54
C PRO A 45 -9.37 -9.48 6.41
N HIS A 46 -8.64 -10.50 6.82
CA HIS A 46 -9.16 -11.86 6.93
C HIS A 46 -9.88 -12.03 8.27
N PRO A 47 -11.17 -12.45 8.29
CA PRO A 47 -11.95 -12.58 9.53
C PRO A 47 -11.56 -13.80 10.39
N GLY A 48 -10.64 -14.65 9.94
CA GLY A 48 -10.23 -15.85 10.67
C GLY A 48 -9.48 -15.53 11.97
N MET A 49 -9.79 -16.27 13.03
CA MET A 49 -9.11 -16.20 14.34
C MET A 49 -7.82 -17.03 14.42
N GLY A 50 -7.37 -17.61 13.30
CA GLY A 50 -6.14 -18.40 13.27
C GLY A 50 -4.89 -17.53 13.21
N PHE A 51 -3.78 -18.04 13.76
CA PHE A 51 -2.49 -17.38 13.60
C PHE A 51 -2.12 -17.23 12.12
N PRO A 52 -1.74 -16.02 11.67
CA PRO A 52 -1.44 -15.80 10.26
C PRO A 52 -0.09 -16.42 9.88
N ALA A 53 -0.07 -17.18 8.80
CA ALA A 53 1.17 -17.76 8.24
C ALA A 53 2.00 -16.73 7.45
N GLY A 54 1.42 -15.59 7.10
CA GLY A 54 2.02 -14.51 6.32
C GLY A 54 1.10 -13.29 6.25
N GLU A 55 1.60 -12.18 5.72
CA GLU A 55 0.90 -10.87 5.66
C GLU A 55 -0.30 -10.87 4.70
N ILE A 56 -0.23 -11.67 3.63
CA ILE A 56 -1.28 -11.84 2.65
C ILE A 56 -1.81 -13.27 2.75
N ARG A 57 -3.12 -13.43 2.89
CA ARG A 57 -3.77 -14.75 2.89
C ARG A 57 -4.13 -15.19 1.47
N GLY A 58 -4.59 -14.26 0.64
CA GLY A 58 -5.06 -14.56 -0.71
C GLY A 58 -5.70 -13.36 -1.40
N MET A 59 -6.34 -13.61 -2.53
CA MET A 59 -7.06 -12.62 -3.32
C MET A 59 -8.41 -13.21 -3.72
N ASP A 60 -9.47 -12.45 -3.47
CA ASP A 60 -10.83 -12.73 -3.89
C ASP A 60 -11.13 -11.87 -5.12
N ASP A 61 -11.68 -12.47 -6.18
CA ASP A 61 -12.19 -11.72 -7.32
C ASP A 61 -13.72 -11.65 -7.20
N PRO A 62 -14.28 -10.52 -6.74
CA PRO A 62 -15.72 -10.33 -6.81
C PRO A 62 -16.16 -10.18 -8.27
N GLU A 63 -17.44 -10.48 -8.54
CA GLU A 63 -18.06 -10.25 -9.85
C GLU A 63 -17.91 -8.77 -10.27
N PRO A 64 -17.61 -8.46 -11.55
CA PRO A 64 -17.60 -7.09 -12.06
C PRO A 64 -18.93 -6.41 -11.74
N PRO A 65 -18.96 -5.14 -11.29
CA PRO A 65 -17.95 -4.09 -11.49
C PRO A 65 -16.98 -3.86 -10.33
N ARG A 66 -16.94 -4.75 -9.32
CA ARG A 66 -16.09 -4.53 -8.12
C ARG A 66 -14.61 -4.84 -8.42
N PRO A 67 -13.66 -4.03 -7.92
CA PRO A 67 -12.24 -4.33 -8.07
C PRO A 67 -11.85 -5.58 -7.26
N PRO A 68 -10.78 -6.29 -7.66
CA PRO A 68 -10.27 -7.45 -6.93
C PRO A 68 -9.91 -7.07 -5.49
N ALA A 69 -10.23 -7.95 -4.54
CA ALA A 69 -9.98 -7.74 -3.13
C ALA A 69 -8.84 -8.63 -2.64
N VAL A 70 -7.82 -8.04 -2.01
CA VAL A 70 -6.73 -8.79 -1.38
C VAL A 70 -7.02 -8.96 0.10
N ARG A 71 -6.96 -10.22 0.56
CA ARG A 71 -7.10 -10.58 1.96
C ARG A 71 -5.77 -10.46 2.67
N VAL A 72 -5.66 -9.48 3.56
CA VAL A 72 -4.50 -9.28 4.44
C VAL A 72 -4.82 -9.78 5.84
N THR A 73 -3.79 -10.14 6.59
CA THR A 73 -3.93 -10.69 7.95
C THR A 73 -3.45 -9.73 9.03
N PHE A 74 -2.83 -8.61 8.65
CA PHE A 74 -2.31 -7.60 9.57
C PHE A 74 -3.16 -6.31 9.52
N MET A 75 -3.06 -5.48 10.57
CA MET A 75 -3.76 -4.19 10.67
C MET A 75 -5.26 -4.28 10.39
N GLY A 76 -5.90 -5.36 10.85
CA GLY A 76 -7.35 -5.52 10.74
C GLY A 76 -8.08 -4.90 11.92
N LEU A 77 -9.10 -4.09 11.65
CA LEU A 77 -10.07 -3.64 12.66
C LEU A 77 -10.99 -4.77 13.16
N TYR A 78 -10.87 -5.96 12.59
CA TYR A 78 -11.56 -7.17 13.02
C TYR A 78 -10.62 -8.37 12.79
N GLY A 79 -10.83 -9.45 13.55
CA GLY A 79 -9.93 -10.62 13.58
C GLY A 79 -9.01 -10.62 14.80
N VAL A 80 -7.90 -11.36 14.71
CA VAL A 80 -6.99 -11.63 15.86
C VAL A 80 -6.34 -10.34 16.41
N GLU A 81 -6.05 -9.37 15.54
CA GLU A 81 -5.33 -8.13 15.89
C GLU A 81 -6.26 -6.93 16.11
N SER A 82 -7.56 -7.18 16.34
CA SER A 82 -8.56 -6.12 16.43
C SER A 82 -8.43 -5.30 17.73
N PRO A 83 -8.36 -3.95 17.64
CA PRO A 83 -8.48 -3.08 18.80
C PRO A 83 -9.94 -2.82 19.21
N LEU A 84 -10.91 -3.32 18.44
CA LEU A 84 -12.34 -3.12 18.74
C LEU A 84 -12.79 -4.00 19.91
N PRO A 85 -13.89 -3.63 20.59
CA PRO A 85 -14.50 -4.49 21.60
C PRO A 85 -14.74 -5.91 21.08
N THR A 86 -14.47 -6.91 21.91
CA THR A 86 -14.49 -8.34 21.54
C THR A 86 -15.80 -8.77 20.89
N HIS A 87 -16.94 -8.19 21.31
CA HIS A 87 -18.26 -8.47 20.72
C HIS A 87 -18.30 -8.29 19.19
N TYR A 88 -17.70 -7.22 18.65
CA TYR A 88 -17.72 -6.99 17.21
C TYR A 88 -16.89 -8.04 16.46
N SER A 89 -15.72 -8.39 17.00
CA SER A 89 -14.84 -9.37 16.38
C SER A 89 -15.42 -10.79 16.46
N ASP A 90 -16.09 -11.13 17.56
CA ASP A 90 -16.76 -12.42 17.76
C ASP A 90 -17.97 -12.59 16.84
N ASP A 91 -18.80 -11.55 16.70
CA ASP A 91 -19.95 -11.59 15.78
C ASP A 91 -19.49 -11.83 14.33
N ILE A 92 -18.41 -11.15 13.93
CA ILE A 92 -17.79 -11.30 12.61
C ILE A 92 -17.23 -12.71 12.43
N ALA A 93 -16.50 -13.24 13.42
CA ALA A 93 -15.93 -14.58 13.36
C ALA A 93 -17.00 -15.69 13.34
N GLN A 94 -18.11 -15.50 14.05
CA GLN A 94 -19.25 -16.43 14.08
C GLN A 94 -20.20 -16.27 12.89
N ARG A 95 -19.99 -15.27 12.02
CA ARG A 95 -20.85 -14.95 10.87
C ARG A 95 -22.34 -14.89 11.22
N ARG A 96 -22.66 -14.17 12.30
CA ARG A 96 -24.06 -13.90 12.69
C ARG A 96 -24.79 -13.07 11.63
N GLU A 97 -26.11 -12.99 11.73
CA GLU A 97 -26.92 -12.20 10.80
C GLU A 97 -26.51 -10.70 10.84
N GLY A 98 -26.37 -10.08 9.66
CA GLY A 98 -25.99 -8.66 9.53
C GLY A 98 -24.47 -8.37 9.55
N VAL A 99 -23.62 -9.41 9.63
CA VAL A 99 -22.16 -9.26 9.62
C VAL A 99 -21.64 -8.65 8.31
N GLU A 100 -22.23 -8.99 7.16
CA GLU A 100 -21.77 -8.51 5.85
C GLU A 100 -21.74 -6.98 5.76
N ALA A 101 -22.79 -6.31 6.28
CA ALA A 101 -22.88 -4.85 6.29
C ALA A 101 -21.82 -4.22 7.24
N THR A 102 -21.57 -4.88 8.37
CA THR A 102 -20.57 -4.43 9.35
C THR A 102 -19.16 -4.61 8.81
N GLU A 103 -18.85 -5.75 8.18
CA GLU A 103 -17.58 -6.00 7.49
C GLU A 103 -17.36 -4.99 6.37
N ASP A 104 -18.35 -4.76 5.51
CA ASP A 104 -18.28 -3.81 4.40
C ASP A 104 -17.99 -2.39 4.88
N PHE A 105 -18.59 -1.97 6.00
CA PHE A 105 -18.33 -0.68 6.63
C PHE A 105 -16.91 -0.59 7.19
N LEU A 106 -16.48 -1.57 7.98
CA LEU A 106 -15.13 -1.60 8.57
C LEU A 106 -14.05 -1.64 7.48
N ASP A 107 -14.33 -2.30 6.36
CA ASP A 107 -13.41 -2.41 5.23
C ASP A 107 -13.07 -1.10 4.55
N ILE A 108 -13.95 -0.09 4.61
CA ILE A 108 -13.62 1.24 4.06
C ILE A 108 -12.43 1.84 4.84
N PHE A 109 -12.45 1.70 6.16
CA PHE A 109 -11.37 2.18 7.03
C PHE A 109 -10.12 1.32 6.89
N ASN A 110 -10.27 -0.01 6.91
CA ASN A 110 -9.14 -0.91 6.75
C ASN A 110 -8.39 -0.65 5.44
N HIS A 111 -9.13 -0.56 4.33
CA HIS A 111 -8.53 -0.30 3.04
C HIS A 111 -7.73 1.01 3.03
N ARG A 112 -8.29 2.08 3.61
CA ARG A 112 -7.63 3.38 3.74
C ARG A 112 -6.39 3.33 4.62
N LEU A 113 -6.47 2.69 5.78
CA LEU A 113 -5.36 2.54 6.72
C LEU A 113 -4.19 1.80 6.08
N ILE A 114 -4.46 0.66 5.44
CA ILE A 114 -3.44 -0.17 4.76
C ILE A 114 -2.80 0.60 3.61
N ALA A 115 -3.60 1.31 2.81
CA ALA A 115 -3.09 2.12 1.71
C ALA A 115 -2.17 3.25 2.20
N GLN A 116 -2.54 3.96 3.27
CA GLN A 116 -1.68 4.99 3.86
C GLN A 116 -0.44 4.41 4.52
N TYR A 117 -0.55 3.25 5.17
CA TYR A 117 0.60 2.53 5.72
C TYR A 117 1.63 2.21 4.64
N TYR A 118 1.17 1.70 3.48
CA TYR A 118 2.05 1.48 2.34
C TYR A 118 2.71 2.76 1.83
N ARG A 119 1.97 3.87 1.77
CA ARG A 119 2.51 5.18 1.37
C ARG A 119 3.58 5.70 2.33
N ILE A 120 3.38 5.55 3.64
CA ILE A 120 4.35 5.91 4.68
C ILE A 120 5.58 5.01 4.58
N TRP A 121 5.39 3.71 4.35
CA TRP A 121 6.53 2.82 4.14
C TRP A 121 7.32 3.24 2.92
N ARG A 122 6.67 3.48 1.78
CA ARG A 122 7.32 3.96 0.54
C ARG A 122 8.11 5.24 0.84
N LYS A 123 7.46 6.21 1.51
CA LYS A 123 7.97 7.29 2.37
C LYS A 123 9.44 7.22 2.81
N TYR A 124 9.70 6.21 3.62
CA TYR A 124 10.91 6.10 4.41
C TYR A 124 11.75 4.89 4.01
N SER A 125 11.26 4.06 3.10
CA SER A 125 12.00 2.94 2.55
C SER A 125 13.10 3.48 1.65
N TYR A 126 14.32 3.50 2.20
CA TYR A 126 15.49 3.96 1.48
C TYR A 126 15.71 3.07 0.24
N PRO A 127 15.71 3.62 -0.98
CA PRO A 127 15.97 2.82 -2.17
C PRO A 127 17.43 2.38 -2.13
N GLN A 128 17.66 1.15 -1.70
CA GLN A 128 18.98 0.53 -1.79
C GLN A 128 19.35 0.47 -3.28
N PRO A 129 20.43 1.14 -3.73
CA PRO A 129 20.88 1.06 -5.11
C PRO A 129 21.52 -0.31 -5.34
N PHE A 130 20.71 -1.36 -5.46
CA PHE A 130 21.19 -2.68 -5.85
C PHE A 130 21.36 -2.74 -7.37
N GLY A 131 22.57 -2.38 -7.80
CA GLY A 131 23.05 -2.50 -9.17
C GLY A 131 24.40 -1.79 -9.36
N ARG A 132 25.18 -2.17 -10.38
CA ARG A 132 26.51 -1.59 -10.75
C ARG A 132 26.55 -0.06 -10.89
N ALA A 133 25.41 0.62 -10.82
CA ALA A 133 25.27 2.07 -10.75
C ALA A 133 25.48 2.66 -9.34
N ALA A 134 25.96 1.88 -8.36
CA ALA A 134 26.41 2.35 -7.06
C ALA A 134 27.76 3.11 -7.09
N ARG A 135 28.09 3.79 -8.21
CA ARG A 135 29.37 4.50 -8.37
C ARG A 135 29.26 6.00 -8.08
N THR A 136 28.12 6.49 -7.58
CA THR A 136 27.98 7.90 -7.21
C THR A 136 27.07 8.06 -5.99
N THR A 137 27.58 7.58 -4.85
CA THR A 137 27.06 7.77 -3.47
C THR A 137 27.08 9.24 -3.01
N SER A 138 26.86 10.19 -3.93
CA SER A 138 26.75 11.62 -3.63
C SER A 138 25.30 12.12 -3.77
N ARG A 139 24.49 11.49 -4.64
CA ARG A 139 23.12 11.97 -4.88
C ARG A 139 22.16 11.67 -3.72
N SER A 140 22.14 10.47 -3.16
CA SER A 140 21.19 10.12 -2.09
C SER A 140 21.40 10.90 -0.79
N ILE A 141 22.66 11.21 -0.43
CA ILE A 141 23.00 12.08 0.70
C ILE A 141 22.65 13.56 0.40
N CYS A 142 22.82 14.01 -0.85
CA CYS A 142 22.43 15.36 -1.27
C CYS A 142 20.90 15.57 -1.24
N TRP A 143 20.10 14.53 -1.51
CA TRP A 143 18.64 14.54 -1.34
C TRP A 143 18.20 14.59 0.12
N ALA A 144 19.01 14.09 1.06
CA ALA A 144 18.73 14.21 2.50
C ALA A 144 18.98 15.62 3.04
N TRP A 145 19.91 16.38 2.45
CA TRP A 145 20.22 17.76 2.84
C TRP A 145 19.32 18.83 2.17
N ARG A 146 18.75 18.55 1.00
CA ARG A 146 17.73 19.42 0.36
C ARG A 146 16.33 19.02 0.81
N GLY A 147 16.06 19.22 2.12
CA GLY A 147 14.80 18.91 2.78
C GLY A 147 13.59 18.96 1.83
N TRP A 148 12.91 17.81 1.71
CA TRP A 148 11.66 17.61 0.98
C TRP A 148 11.72 17.70 -0.55
N ALA A 149 11.64 16.54 -1.22
CA ALA A 149 10.72 16.36 -2.34
C ALA A 149 10.54 14.86 -2.66
N TYR A 150 9.44 14.30 -2.16
CA TYR A 150 8.89 13.06 -2.66
C TYR A 150 8.42 13.25 -4.11
N ARG A 151 8.54 12.18 -4.88
CA ARG A 151 8.38 12.08 -6.33
C ARG A 151 6.94 12.32 -6.82
N ASP A 152 6.53 13.59 -6.95
CA ASP A 152 5.38 14.00 -7.77
C ASP A 152 5.65 15.33 -8.52
N VAL A 153 6.87 15.56 -9.01
CA VAL A 153 7.20 16.74 -9.83
C VAL A 153 7.62 16.29 -11.23
N PRO A 154 6.91 16.70 -12.31
CA PRO A 154 7.36 16.42 -13.67
C PRO A 154 8.74 17.05 -13.89
N PRO A 155 9.60 16.47 -14.74
CA PRO A 155 10.96 16.99 -14.95
C PRO A 155 10.88 18.43 -15.48
N LEU A 156 11.27 19.41 -14.67
CA LEU A 156 11.41 20.79 -15.14
C LEU A 156 12.50 20.84 -16.22
N PRO A 157 12.26 21.58 -17.32
CA PRO A 157 13.14 21.55 -18.47
C PRO A 157 14.52 22.11 -18.12
N HIS A 158 15.50 21.40 -18.64
CA HIS A 158 16.92 21.49 -18.39
C HIS A 158 17.52 22.84 -18.86
N ARG A 159 17.27 23.97 -18.19
CA ARG A 159 17.99 25.22 -18.47
C ARG A 159 18.41 26.01 -17.22
N ARG A 160 19.74 25.98 -17.02
CA ARG A 160 20.64 26.93 -16.33
C ARG A 160 20.55 27.06 -14.80
N CYS A 161 21.29 26.19 -14.12
CA CYS A 161 21.74 26.33 -12.73
C CYS A 161 22.90 27.34 -12.51
N ARG A 162 23.23 28.23 -13.45
CA ARG A 162 24.44 29.08 -13.33
C ARG A 162 24.23 30.46 -12.72
N ASP A 163 23.01 30.97 -12.64
CA ASP A 163 22.79 32.40 -12.38
C ASP A 163 22.38 32.74 -10.93
N PHE A 164 22.08 31.73 -10.09
CA PHE A 164 21.65 31.96 -8.70
C PHE A 164 22.78 32.45 -7.76
N TRP A 165 24.05 32.23 -8.12
CA TRP A 165 25.21 32.58 -7.27
C TRP A 165 25.63 34.06 -7.32
N ARG A 166 24.94 34.94 -8.05
CA ARG A 166 25.30 36.36 -8.16
C ARG A 166 24.50 37.33 -7.27
N CYS A 167 23.52 36.87 -6.50
CA CYS A 167 22.65 37.75 -5.70
C CYS A 167 22.96 37.81 -4.20
N CYS A 168 24.00 37.11 -3.72
CA CYS A 168 24.46 37.18 -2.32
C CYS A 168 25.87 37.75 -2.18
N ARG A 169 26.15 38.87 -2.84
CA ARG A 169 27.22 39.78 -2.42
C ARG A 169 26.74 41.22 -2.55
#